data_AF-A0A7W9GCB5-F1
#
_entry.id   AF-A0A7W9GCB5-F1
#
_cell.length_a   1.000
_cell.length_b   1.000
_cell.length_c   1.000
_cell.angle_alpha   90.00
_cell.angle_beta   90.00
_cell.angle_gamma   90.00
#
_symmetry.space_group_name_H-M   'P 1'
#
loop_
_entity.id
_entity.type
_entity.pdbx_description
1 polymer ?
#
loop_
_entity_poly.entity_id
_entity_poly.type
_entity_poly.pdbx_seq_one_letter_code
_entity_poly.pdbx_strand_id
1 'polypeptide(L)'
;MRRRVTEAAVLSAHAQSPADVAQWTCRHGQHARHGCVACYHASADVDPAEPLWEVAAWFTTERPIPIRALQDVHRHDRGLTLTQPSTPLVYLLSARVRAALGSEAVAGVVGFLVQNRHIVDEFTVTEIRATHS
;
A
#
# COMPACT_ATOMS: atom_id res chain seq x y z
N MET A 1 -0.85 -25.21 -14.00
CA MET A 1 0.17 -24.38 -13.32
C MET A 1 -0.25 -22.93 -13.45
N ARG A 2 -0.79 -22.30 -12.40
CA ARG A 2 -1.20 -20.88 -12.45
C ARG A 2 0.05 -20.00 -12.39
N ARG A 3 0.15 -19.01 -13.29
CA ARG A 3 1.31 -18.10 -13.36
C ARG A 3 1.17 -17.05 -12.28
N ARG A 4 2.12 -17.01 -11.33
CA ARG A 4 2.23 -15.90 -10.37
C ARG A 4 2.71 -14.66 -11.11
N VAL A 5 1.99 -13.56 -10.96
CA VAL A 5 2.37 -12.23 -11.45
C VAL A 5 2.86 -11.42 -10.26
N THR A 6 4.06 -10.85 -10.37
CA THR A 6 4.65 -9.98 -9.36
C THR A 6 4.98 -8.64 -10.01
N GLU A 7 4.45 -7.57 -9.43
CA GLU A 7 4.74 -6.19 -9.79
C GLU A 7 5.41 -5.53 -8.57
N ALA A 8 6.54 -4.87 -8.77
CA ALA A 8 7.25 -4.20 -7.68
C ALA A 8 8.01 -2.98 -8.19
N ALA A 9 8.20 -2.01 -7.31
CA ALA A 9 9.08 -0.86 -7.56
C ALA A 9 9.77 -0.42 -6.27
N VAL A 10 11.07 -0.13 -6.37
CA VAL A 10 11.80 0.63 -5.36
C VAL A 10 11.66 2.10 -5.72
N LEU A 11 11.13 2.87 -4.80
CA LEU A 11 10.81 4.28 -4.98
C LEU A 11 11.95 5.11 -4.40
N SER A 12 12.77 5.67 -5.28
CA SER A 12 13.82 6.60 -4.88
C SER A 12 13.34 8.04 -5.00
N ALA A 13 14.05 8.96 -4.35
CA ALA A 13 13.83 10.39 -4.55
C ALA A 13 14.22 10.88 -5.97
N HIS A 14 14.91 10.05 -6.76
CA HIS A 14 15.25 10.38 -8.14
C HIS A 14 14.03 10.33 -9.05
N ALA A 15 14.11 11.03 -10.18
CA ALA A 15 13.07 11.02 -11.20
C ALA A 15 12.80 9.58 -11.68
N GLN A 16 11.55 9.15 -11.57
CA GLN A 16 11.07 7.87 -12.11
C GLN A 16 10.81 8.02 -13.61
N SER A 17 10.95 6.94 -14.38
CA SER A 17 10.63 6.99 -15.80
C SER A 17 9.12 7.25 -15.99
N PRO A 18 8.69 7.89 -17.09
CA PRO A 18 7.27 8.08 -17.37
C PRO A 18 6.47 6.77 -17.42
N ALA A 19 7.12 5.68 -17.85
CA ALA A 19 6.51 4.35 -17.89
C ALA A 19 6.26 3.80 -16.47
N ASP A 20 7.21 3.96 -15.55
CA ASP A 20 7.03 3.54 -14.15
C ASP A 20 5.93 4.36 -13.46
N VAL A 21 5.90 5.66 -13.71
CA VAL A 21 4.85 6.55 -13.20
C VAL A 21 3.48 6.12 -13.71
N ALA A 22 3.36 5.86 -15.02
CA ALA A 22 2.11 5.41 -15.62
C ALA A 22 1.66 4.05 -15.07
N GLN A 23 2.58 3.09 -14.95
CA GLN A 23 2.31 1.76 -14.40
C GLN A 23 1.72 1.84 -12.98
N TRP A 24 2.27 2.71 -12.14
CA TRP A 24 1.87 2.85 -10.74
C TRP A 24 0.82 3.93 -10.50
N THR A 25 0.22 4.49 -11.54
CA THR A 25 -0.90 5.42 -11.40
C THR A 25 -2.22 4.66 -11.42
N CYS A 26 -3.04 4.85 -10.39
CA CYS A 26 -4.36 4.22 -10.33
C CYS A 26 -5.36 4.93 -11.26
N ARG A 27 -6.53 4.33 -11.50
CA ARG A 27 -7.58 4.91 -12.35
C ARG A 27 -8.08 6.30 -11.92
N HIS A 28 -7.85 6.68 -10.66
CA HIS A 28 -8.20 8.00 -10.13
C HIS A 28 -7.08 9.05 -10.35
N GLY A 29 -6.03 8.70 -11.09
CA GLY A 29 -4.91 9.59 -11.42
C GLY A 29 -3.88 9.76 -10.30
N GLN A 30 -3.96 8.98 -9.22
CA GLN A 30 -3.00 9.03 -8.11
C GLN A 30 -1.91 7.98 -8.27
N HIS A 31 -0.66 8.41 -8.14
CA HIS A 31 0.46 7.48 -8.05
C HIS A 31 0.34 6.68 -6.75
N ALA A 32 0.50 5.35 -6.82
CA ALA A 32 0.23 4.42 -5.73
C ALA A 32 0.99 4.75 -4.43
N ARG A 33 2.22 5.27 -4.56
CA ARG A 33 3.05 5.74 -3.43
C ARG A 33 2.42 6.87 -2.59
N HIS A 34 1.55 7.68 -3.18
CA HIS A 34 0.85 8.75 -2.46
C HIS A 34 -0.45 8.28 -1.83
N GLY A 35 -0.87 7.04 -2.14
CA GLY A 35 -2.15 6.48 -1.73
C GLY A 35 -3.34 7.09 -2.49
N CYS A 36 -4.46 6.38 -2.44
CA CYS A 36 -5.73 6.84 -2.97
C CYS A 36 -6.86 6.38 -2.06
N VAL A 37 -7.48 7.31 -1.34
CA VAL A 37 -8.60 7.02 -0.41
C VAL A 37 -9.80 6.43 -1.15
N ALA A 38 -10.03 6.83 -2.41
CA ALA A 38 -11.06 6.22 -3.25
C ALA A 38 -10.75 4.75 -3.59
N CYS A 39 -9.49 4.39 -3.86
CA CYS A 39 -9.08 2.98 -4.02
C CYS A 39 -9.22 2.21 -2.70
N TYR A 40 -8.89 2.84 -1.56
CA TYR A 40 -9.03 2.21 -0.25
C TYR A 40 -10.49 1.85 0.03
N HIS A 41 -11.42 2.78 -0.16
CA HIS A 41 -12.84 2.51 0.01
C HIS A 41 -13.40 1.54 -1.02
N ALA A 42 -12.95 1.61 -2.27
CA ALA A 42 -13.35 0.64 -3.29
C ALA A 42 -12.92 -0.79 -2.92
N SER A 43 -11.79 -0.95 -2.21
CA SER A 43 -11.33 -2.26 -1.73
C SER A 43 -12.16 -2.87 -0.59
N ALA A 44 -13.11 -2.11 -0.03
CA ALA A 44 -14.02 -2.59 1.02
C ALA A 44 -15.33 -3.19 0.47
N ASP A 45 -15.72 -2.85 -0.76
CA ASP A 45 -16.95 -3.32 -1.43
C ASP A 45 -16.61 -3.84 -2.83
N VAL A 46 -15.90 -4.97 -2.87
CA VAL A 46 -15.24 -5.45 -4.09
C VAL A 46 -16.03 -6.56 -4.78
N ASP A 47 -16.04 -6.51 -6.11
CA ASP A 47 -16.46 -7.63 -6.95
C ASP A 47 -15.59 -8.87 -6.65
N PRO A 48 -16.18 -10.01 -6.22
CA PRO A 48 -15.45 -11.26 -5.99
C PRO A 48 -14.68 -11.78 -7.22
N ALA A 49 -15.04 -11.32 -8.42
CA ALA A 49 -14.37 -11.69 -9.67
C ALA A 49 -12.99 -11.03 -9.84
N GLU A 50 -12.69 -9.94 -9.13
CA GLU A 50 -11.39 -9.27 -9.24
C GLU A 50 -10.26 -10.13 -8.65
N PRO A 51 -9.04 -10.05 -9.23
CA PRO A 51 -7.87 -10.73 -8.69
C PRO A 51 -7.62 -10.37 -7.22
N LEU A 52 -7.25 -11.38 -6.43
CA LEU A 52 -6.77 -11.16 -5.06
C LEU A 52 -5.27 -10.88 -5.09
N TRP A 53 -4.89 -9.69 -4.65
CA TRP A 53 -3.49 -9.25 -4.56
C TRP A 53 -2.96 -9.36 -3.14
N GLU A 54 -1.77 -9.92 -3.00
CA GLU A 54 -0.92 -9.76 -1.83
C GLU A 54 -0.06 -8.50 -2.01
N VAL A 55 -0.26 -7.53 -1.14
CA VAL A 55 0.38 -6.21 -1.20
C VAL A 55 1.34 -6.03 -0.03
N ALA A 56 2.46 -5.37 -0.31
CA ALA A 56 3.41 -4.89 0.68
C ALA A 56 3.91 -3.50 0.30
N ALA A 57 3.84 -2.56 1.24
CA ALA A 57 4.35 -1.20 1.10
C ALA A 57 5.30 -0.90 2.27
N TRP A 58 6.55 -0.61 1.95
CA TRP A 58 7.54 -0.13 2.91
C TRP A 58 7.52 1.39 2.93
N PHE A 59 7.55 1.95 4.12
CA PHE A 59 7.57 3.39 4.29
C PHE A 59 8.38 3.79 5.51
N THR A 60 8.84 5.03 5.50
CA THR A 60 9.48 5.69 6.65
C THR A 60 8.57 6.77 7.21
N THR A 61 8.75 7.08 8.49
CA THR A 61 8.11 8.20 9.17
C THR A 61 9.16 9.09 9.83
N GLU A 62 8.83 10.36 10.08
CA GLU A 62 9.73 11.27 10.81
C GLU A 62 9.80 10.93 12.31
N ARG A 63 8.71 10.38 12.85
CA ARG A 63 8.56 10.05 14.27
C ARG A 63 8.11 8.62 14.44
N PRO A 64 8.47 7.95 15.54
CA PRO A 64 7.98 6.60 15.81
C PRO A 64 6.45 6.54 15.87
N ILE A 65 5.86 5.56 15.19
CA ILE A 65 4.43 5.26 15.31
C ILE A 65 4.18 4.64 16.70
N PRO A 66 3.22 5.17 17.50
CA PRO A 66 2.91 4.60 18.81
C PRO A 66 2.48 3.13 18.72
N ILE A 67 2.95 2.29 19.66
CA ILE A 67 2.61 0.85 19.66
C ILE A 67 1.09 0.60 19.67
N ARG A 68 0.32 1.43 20.38
CA ARG A 68 -1.15 1.32 20.42
C ARG A 68 -1.78 1.53 19.05
N ALA A 69 -1.25 2.49 18.30
CA ALA A 69 -1.67 2.75 16.93
C ALA A 69 -1.40 1.54 16.02
N LEU A 70 -0.24 0.89 16.15
CA LEU A 70 0.05 -0.36 15.44
C LEU A 70 -0.98 -1.45 15.76
N GLN A 71 -1.35 -1.60 17.03
CA GLN A 71 -2.34 -2.59 17.47
C GLN A 71 -3.75 -2.28 16.95
N ASP A 72 -4.12 -1.00 16.87
CA ASP A 72 -5.43 -0.58 16.38
C ASP A 72 -5.60 -0.83 14.89
N VAL A 73 -4.54 -0.69 14.06
CA VAL A 73 -4.57 -1.10 12.64
C VAL A 73 -4.96 -2.56 12.49
N HIS A 74 -4.33 -3.45 13.26
CA HIS A 74 -4.63 -4.89 13.23
C HIS A 74 -6.07 -5.21 13.66
N ARG A 75 -6.69 -4.34 14.46
CA ARG A 75 -8.05 -4.55 14.97
C ARG A 75 -9.12 -3.97 14.03
N HIS A 76 -8.83 -2.84 13.38
CA HIS A 76 -9.80 -2.08 12.60
C HIS A 76 -9.98 -2.59 11.17
N ASP A 77 -8.99 -3.25 10.58
CA ASP A 77 -9.07 -3.66 9.18
C ASP A 77 -8.67 -5.13 8.98
N ARG A 78 -9.59 -5.95 8.46
CA ARG A 78 -9.53 -7.43 8.54
C ARG A 78 -8.46 -8.07 7.65
N GLY A 79 -7.67 -7.28 6.96
CA GLY A 79 -6.59 -7.77 6.11
C GLY A 79 -5.31 -6.95 6.17
N LEU A 80 -5.26 -5.84 6.92
CA LEU A 80 -4.07 -4.99 7.01
C LEU A 80 -3.22 -5.38 8.21
N THR A 81 -1.91 -5.50 7.98
CA THR A 81 -0.91 -5.74 9.03
C THR A 81 0.12 -4.64 8.95
N LEU A 82 0.33 -3.91 10.04
CA LEU A 82 1.37 -2.89 10.14
C LEU A 82 2.48 -3.36 11.08
N THR A 83 3.65 -3.63 10.53
CA THR A 83 4.81 -4.15 11.27
C THR A 83 5.99 -3.19 11.19
N GLN A 84 6.84 -3.24 12.21
CA GLN A 84 8.12 -2.55 12.22
C GLN A 84 9.24 -3.59 12.07
N PRO A 85 9.94 -3.66 10.92
CA PRO A 85 11.20 -4.40 10.81
C PRO A 85 12.24 -3.91 11.83
N SER A 86 13.32 -4.66 12.03
CA SER A 86 14.39 -4.35 12.99
C SER A 86 15.13 -3.03 12.72
N THR A 87 14.85 -2.35 11.61
CA THR A 87 15.35 -1.02 11.28
C THR A 87 14.49 0.07 11.91
N PRO A 88 15.06 1.00 12.70
CA PRO A 88 14.31 2.12 13.25
C PRO A 88 13.58 2.94 12.18
N LEU A 89 12.35 3.34 12.47
CA LEU A 89 11.50 4.20 11.62
C LEU A 89 11.15 3.66 10.22
N VAL A 90 11.50 2.42 9.91
CA VAL A 90 11.00 1.73 8.71
C VAL A 90 9.83 0.86 9.13
N TYR A 91 8.73 0.96 8.39
CA TYR A 91 7.50 0.22 8.62
C TYR A 91 7.07 -0.52 7.35
N LEU A 92 6.43 -1.66 7.54
CA LEU A 92 5.84 -2.46 6.47
C LEU A 92 4.33 -2.55 6.71
N LEU A 93 3.56 -2.01 5.78
CA LEU A 93 2.13 -2.25 5.67
C LEU A 93 1.88 -3.34 4.64
N SER A 94 1.25 -4.45 5.05
CA SER A 94 0.88 -5.54 4.16
C SER A 94 -0.61 -5.79 4.18
N ALA A 95 -1.13 -6.28 3.05
CA ALA A 95 -2.55 -6.52 2.88
C ALA A 95 -2.84 -7.67 1.90
N ARG A 96 -4.03 -8.23 2.02
CA ARG A 96 -4.68 -8.96 0.91
C ARG A 96 -5.90 -8.19 0.46
N VAL A 97 -5.89 -7.67 -0.76
CA VAL A 97 -6.95 -6.82 -1.30
C VAL A 97 -7.34 -7.29 -2.70
N ARG A 98 -8.64 -7.20 -3.01
CA ARG A 98 -9.10 -7.38 -4.39
C ARG A 98 -9.03 -6.05 -5.12
N ALA A 99 -8.51 -6.09 -6.34
CA ALA A 99 -8.39 -4.94 -7.22
C ALA A 99 -8.20 -5.41 -8.65
N ALA A 100 -8.66 -4.62 -9.63
CA ALA A 100 -8.41 -4.92 -11.03
C ALA A 100 -6.91 -4.86 -11.38
N LEU A 101 -6.16 -3.94 -10.77
CA LEU A 101 -4.73 -3.72 -11.04
C LEU A 101 -3.87 -3.72 -9.76
N GLY A 102 -2.58 -4.07 -9.91
CA GLY A 102 -1.62 -4.00 -8.82
C GLY A 102 -1.41 -2.58 -8.29
N SER A 103 -1.47 -1.58 -9.17
CA SER A 103 -1.38 -0.16 -8.78
C SER A 103 -2.58 0.30 -7.95
N GLU A 104 -3.78 -0.19 -8.23
CA GLU A 104 -4.99 0.09 -7.45
C GLU A 104 -4.93 -0.61 -6.08
N ALA A 105 -4.46 -1.86 -6.05
CA ALA A 105 -4.23 -2.61 -4.82
C ALA A 105 -3.26 -1.85 -3.89
N VAL A 106 -2.10 -1.44 -4.41
CA VAL A 106 -1.11 -0.66 -3.64
C VAL A 106 -1.67 0.71 -3.25
N ALA A 107 -2.30 1.43 -4.18
CA ALA A 107 -2.86 2.76 -3.89
C ALA A 107 -3.94 2.71 -2.80
N GLY A 108 -4.76 1.65 -2.77
CA GLY A 108 -5.73 1.43 -1.71
C GLY A 108 -5.08 1.15 -0.36
N VAL A 109 -4.09 0.26 -0.33
CA VAL A 109 -3.34 -0.06 0.90
C VAL A 109 -2.62 1.17 1.45
N VAL A 110 -1.93 1.95 0.62
CA VAL A 110 -1.32 3.21 1.05
C VAL A 110 -2.39 4.27 1.39
N GLY A 111 -3.56 4.22 0.74
CA GLY A 111 -4.72 5.05 1.04
C GLY A 111 -5.21 4.94 2.48
N PHE A 112 -5.06 3.77 3.11
CA PHE A 112 -5.28 3.60 4.56
C PHE A 112 -4.38 4.53 5.39
N LEU A 113 -3.09 4.64 5.06
CA LEU A 113 -2.16 5.54 5.77
C LEU A 113 -2.57 7.00 5.58
N VAL A 114 -3.01 7.37 4.37
CA VAL A 114 -3.49 8.73 4.06
C VAL A 114 -4.73 9.07 4.90
N GLN A 115 -5.70 8.15 4.98
CA GLN A 115 -6.91 8.36 5.77
C GLN A 115 -6.60 8.42 7.28
N ASN A 116 -5.57 7.71 7.72
CA ASN A 116 -5.16 7.64 9.11
C ASN A 116 -3.92 8.49 9.42
N ARG A 117 -3.68 9.60 8.70
CA ARG A 117 -2.52 10.48 8.94
C ARG A 117 -2.41 11.02 10.37
N HIS A 118 -3.54 11.10 11.09
CA HIS A 118 -3.55 11.43 12.51
C HIS A 118 -2.81 10.40 13.39
N ILE A 119 -2.57 9.19 12.86
CA ILE A 119 -1.87 8.07 13.49
C ILE A 119 -0.42 7.96 13.01
N VAL A 120 -0.20 8.11 11.69
CA VAL A 120 1.08 7.84 11.02
C VAL A 120 1.94 9.09 10.77
N ASP A 121 1.46 10.27 11.15
CA ASP A 121 2.06 11.58 10.86
C ASP A 121 2.45 11.70 9.37
N GLU A 122 3.55 12.39 9.05
CA GLU A 122 4.16 12.38 7.72
C GLU A 122 4.94 11.08 7.44
N PHE A 123 4.72 10.51 6.26
CA PHE A 123 5.34 9.27 5.81
C PHE A 123 5.83 9.35 4.36
N THR A 124 6.88 8.58 4.05
CA THR A 124 7.40 8.40 2.69
C THR A 124 7.43 6.93 2.32
N VAL A 125 6.72 6.54 1.27
CA VAL A 125 6.75 5.16 0.74
C VAL A 125 8.01 4.95 -0.10
N THR A 126 8.80 3.93 0.22
CA THR A 126 10.12 3.65 -0.34
C THR A 126 10.17 2.38 -1.18
N GLU A 127 9.27 1.42 -0.96
CA GLU A 127 9.13 0.23 -1.81
C GLU A 127 7.66 -0.19 -1.84
N ILE A 128 7.21 -0.63 -3.02
CA ILE A 128 5.88 -1.19 -3.22
C ILE A 128 5.97 -2.53 -3.94
N ARG A 129 5.11 -3.46 -3.56
CA ARG A 129 4.99 -4.79 -4.17
C ARG A 129 3.55 -5.23 -4.18
N ALA A 130 3.11 -5.77 -5.32
CA ALA A 130 1.80 -6.38 -5.51
C ALA A 130 1.98 -7.74 -6.22
N THR A 131 1.39 -8.79 -5.68
CA THR A 131 1.52 -10.15 -6.22
C THR A 131 0.17 -10.84 -6.31
N HIS A 132 -0.15 -11.49 -7.43
CA HIS A 132 -1.36 -12.32 -7.58
C HIS A 132 -1.08 -13.61 -8.39
N SER A 133 -2.02 -14.56 -8.40
CA SER A 133 -1.89 -15.88 -9.05
C SER A 133 -3.15 -16.38 -9.73
#